data_AF-A0A2E3FQT5-F1
#
_entry.id   AF-A0A2E3FQT5-F1
#
_cell.length_a   1.000
_cell.length_b   1.000
_cell.length_c   1.000
_cell.angle_alpha   90.00
_cell.angle_beta   90.00
_cell.angle_gamma   90.00
#
_symmetry.space_group_name_H-M   'P 1'
#
loop_
_entity.id
_entity.type
_entity.pdbx_description
1 polymer ?
#
loop_
_entity_poly.entity_id
_entity_poly.type
_entity_poly.pdbx_seq_one_letter_code
_entity_poly.pdbx_strand_id
1 'polypeptide(L)'
;MPEPLPDFGNIHFDGTLRPSQNAACEEIIPQLENGETRLYVVAPPGSGKTVLGLYVWADLVKKPAIVLSPNSAIQAQWAARTSLFDMDGKEEYISTDPKKPGLLTSLTYQAVTAPGKGGEDIEEMALIAWSEKLIAEGEAHDHLSCEAWQSDLKQKNPEYYEDRLGTYRKKVRDKIAKQGNAVSILGESAKANIERLKNIGIGLIILDECHHLMHHWGRILAEVKEIFGNPVILGLTATPPVAEDFDEVDSSRYEEFFGPVDYEVPVPALVRETNLAPYQDLCYFVRPDSKELQYIAGVDSEFEELLAELRDKNIQRESDRVQDLDTWVFQSLQERKSPGGSTMGWRDFHKKYSAFADDARRFLQLHGAELPNDVPMIAIHDFDESWTRISMLRTVLDRYVRYGLRRSESQTDHALSDSVVSRLRLLGIQITETGSRPCASPAGRVMAYSSSKISALEKIVSAERTSLGESIRIVIVTDFEKTSATSLVDGILDDEAGGAIAAFRSMVTHGEGDSLDPILMTGSTVLVDDDLFERFIDRAKKWVEENDLDIRFENHFREGYHEIQGKGKNWIPRYYSMMITEFFQEGLTKCLIGTRGLLGEGWDASRINVLVDLTTVTTSMSINQLRG
;
A
#
# COMPACT_ATOMS: atom_id res chain seq x y z
N MET A 1 -3.00 35.94 -18.55
CA MET A 1 -4.15 35.24 -17.92
C MET A 1 -4.44 34.03 -18.79
N PRO A 2 -4.85 32.87 -18.23
CA PRO A 2 -5.45 31.82 -19.06
C PRO A 2 -6.67 32.40 -19.80
N GLU A 3 -6.98 31.88 -20.98
CA GLU A 3 -8.23 32.22 -21.65
C GLU A 3 -9.40 31.75 -20.78
N PRO A 4 -10.49 32.54 -20.67
CA PRO A 4 -11.67 32.11 -19.93
C PRO A 4 -12.24 30.84 -20.59
N LEU A 5 -12.66 29.89 -19.77
CA LEU A 5 -13.40 28.72 -20.27
C LEU A 5 -14.67 29.18 -21.01
N PRO A 6 -15.12 28.42 -22.02
CA PRO A 6 -16.42 28.65 -22.63
C PRO A 6 -17.54 28.49 -21.60
N ASP A 7 -18.72 28.98 -21.94
CA ASP A 7 -19.94 28.61 -21.22
C ASP A 7 -20.12 27.08 -21.21
N PHE A 8 -20.73 26.55 -20.15
CA PHE A 8 -20.94 25.11 -20.01
C PHE A 8 -21.78 24.53 -21.16
N GLY A 9 -22.72 25.31 -21.71
CA GLY A 9 -23.59 24.90 -22.79
C GLY A 9 -24.54 23.76 -22.41
N ASN A 10 -24.94 22.97 -23.41
CA ASN A 10 -25.89 21.87 -23.24
C ASN A 10 -25.20 20.50 -23.14
N ILE A 11 -24.10 20.41 -22.39
CA ILE A 11 -23.48 19.10 -22.09
C ILE A 11 -24.46 18.27 -21.26
N HIS A 12 -24.77 17.06 -21.70
CA HIS A 12 -25.72 16.16 -21.04
C HIS A 12 -25.46 14.70 -21.38
N PHE A 13 -26.00 13.78 -20.58
CA PHE A 13 -25.91 12.34 -20.85
C PHE A 13 -26.88 11.92 -21.97
N ASP A 14 -26.35 11.31 -23.04
CA ASP A 14 -27.13 10.77 -24.18
C ASP A 14 -27.67 9.34 -23.90
N GLY A 15 -27.30 8.75 -22.76
CA GLY A 15 -27.71 7.41 -22.34
C GLY A 15 -28.93 7.37 -21.42
N THR A 16 -29.33 6.16 -21.04
CA THR A 16 -30.30 5.93 -19.96
C THR A 16 -29.58 5.45 -18.72
N LEU A 17 -29.79 6.11 -17.57
CA LEU A 17 -29.23 5.68 -16.28
C LEU A 17 -29.80 4.31 -15.86
N ARG A 18 -28.95 3.48 -15.25
CA ARG A 18 -29.35 2.22 -14.62
C ARG A 18 -30.28 2.49 -13.42
N PRO A 19 -31.14 1.55 -13.00
CA PRO A 19 -32.03 1.74 -11.85
C PRO A 19 -31.27 2.13 -10.57
N SER A 20 -30.13 1.51 -10.29
CA SER A 20 -29.23 1.86 -9.19
C SER A 20 -28.62 3.27 -9.28
N GLN A 21 -28.38 3.78 -10.50
CA GLN A 21 -27.91 5.15 -10.72
C GLN A 21 -29.05 6.17 -10.55
N ASN A 22 -30.26 5.83 -11.03
CA ASN A 22 -31.46 6.66 -10.78
C ASN A 22 -31.75 6.77 -9.28
N ALA A 23 -31.69 5.66 -8.53
CA ALA A 23 -31.89 5.67 -7.08
C ALA A 23 -30.84 6.51 -6.33
N ALA A 24 -29.58 6.49 -6.78
CA ALA A 24 -28.57 7.42 -6.25
C ALA A 24 -28.90 8.89 -6.58
N CYS A 25 -29.39 9.17 -7.80
CA CYS A 25 -29.85 10.52 -8.18
C CYS A 25 -31.10 10.99 -7.41
N GLU A 26 -32.00 10.08 -7.02
CA GLU A 26 -33.19 10.38 -6.21
C GLU A 26 -32.81 10.93 -4.80
N GLU A 27 -31.66 10.54 -4.25
CA GLU A 27 -31.11 11.12 -3.01
C GLU A 27 -30.25 12.38 -3.28
N ILE A 28 -29.42 12.37 -4.34
CA ILE A 28 -28.50 13.48 -4.67
C ILE A 28 -29.25 14.77 -5.05
N ILE A 29 -30.34 14.67 -5.82
CA ILE A 29 -31.05 15.85 -6.36
C ILE A 29 -31.63 16.71 -5.22
N PRO A 30 -32.39 16.17 -4.25
CA PRO A 30 -32.87 16.93 -3.09
C PRO A 30 -31.75 17.58 -2.27
N GLN A 31 -30.62 16.89 -2.06
CA GLN A 31 -29.47 17.45 -1.33
C GLN A 31 -28.89 18.68 -2.04
N LEU A 32 -28.67 18.59 -3.35
CA LEU A 32 -28.20 19.73 -4.16
C LEU A 32 -29.21 20.89 -4.17
N GLU A 33 -30.52 20.61 -4.24
CA GLU A 33 -31.58 21.62 -4.17
C GLU A 33 -31.65 22.31 -2.79
N ASN A 34 -31.35 21.58 -1.71
CA ASN A 34 -31.21 22.13 -0.35
C ASN A 34 -29.91 22.94 -0.14
N GLY A 35 -29.02 22.98 -1.14
CA GLY A 35 -27.74 23.68 -1.07
C GLY A 35 -26.63 22.90 -0.35
N GLU A 36 -26.78 21.59 -0.21
CA GLU A 36 -25.73 20.72 0.33
C GLU A 36 -24.55 20.63 -0.65
N THR A 37 -23.33 20.58 -0.11
CA THR A 37 -22.07 20.67 -0.88
C THR A 37 -21.21 19.42 -0.75
N ARG A 38 -21.79 18.34 -0.23
CA ARG A 38 -21.13 17.07 0.05
C ARG A 38 -22.10 15.98 -0.34
N LEU A 39 -21.62 15.07 -1.18
CA LEU A 39 -22.33 13.89 -1.66
C LEU A 39 -21.34 12.74 -1.51
N TYR A 40 -21.76 11.62 -0.93
CA TYR A 40 -20.91 10.47 -0.67
C TYR A 40 -21.66 9.19 -1.03
N VAL A 41 -21.28 8.59 -2.17
CA VAL A 41 -21.92 7.39 -2.71
C VAL A 41 -20.96 6.22 -2.63
N VAL A 42 -21.39 5.17 -1.92
CA VAL A 42 -20.74 3.86 -1.93
C VAL A 42 -21.36 3.04 -3.05
N ALA A 43 -20.55 2.65 -4.02
CA ALA A 43 -20.99 1.96 -5.22
C ALA A 43 -19.98 0.87 -5.57
N PRO A 44 -20.35 -0.42 -5.51
CA PRO A 44 -19.47 -1.54 -5.87
C PRO A 44 -18.85 -1.33 -7.26
N PRO A 45 -17.69 -1.91 -7.56
CA PRO A 45 -17.13 -1.78 -8.90
C PRO A 45 -18.01 -2.55 -9.91
N GLY A 46 -17.94 -2.22 -11.20
CA GLY A 46 -18.93 -2.58 -12.22
C GLY A 46 -20.28 -1.83 -12.17
N SER A 47 -20.65 -1.18 -11.05
CA SER A 47 -21.93 -0.46 -10.90
C SER A 47 -22.14 0.71 -11.88
N GLY A 48 -21.05 1.34 -12.34
CA GLY A 48 -21.09 2.52 -13.20
C GLY A 48 -20.78 3.85 -12.49
N LYS A 49 -19.93 3.84 -11.45
CA LYS A 49 -19.41 5.03 -10.72
C LYS A 49 -19.02 6.19 -11.65
N THR A 50 -18.23 5.92 -12.69
CA THR A 50 -17.77 6.93 -13.66
C THR A 50 -18.93 7.64 -14.35
N VAL A 51 -19.96 6.88 -14.77
CA VAL A 51 -21.14 7.44 -15.44
C VAL A 51 -21.99 8.25 -14.46
N LEU A 52 -22.16 7.77 -13.22
CA LEU A 52 -22.86 8.52 -12.18
C LEU A 52 -22.18 9.86 -11.88
N GLY A 53 -20.85 9.87 -11.68
CA GLY A 53 -20.12 11.12 -11.40
C GLY A 53 -20.11 12.09 -12.58
N LEU A 54 -19.99 11.58 -13.82
CA LEU A 54 -20.12 12.42 -15.02
C LEU A 54 -21.55 12.95 -15.20
N TYR A 55 -22.58 12.20 -14.82
CA TYR A 55 -23.98 12.67 -14.81
C TYR A 55 -24.21 13.78 -13.78
N VAL A 56 -23.70 13.61 -12.55
CA VAL A 56 -23.73 14.67 -11.52
C VAL A 56 -23.03 15.94 -12.02
N TRP A 57 -21.92 15.81 -12.76
CA TRP A 57 -21.23 16.94 -13.38
C TRP A 57 -22.03 17.61 -14.51
N ALA A 58 -22.42 16.83 -15.53
CA ALA A 58 -23.03 17.31 -16.77
C ALA A 58 -24.48 17.77 -16.58
N ASP A 59 -25.31 16.99 -15.90
CA ASP A 59 -26.75 17.19 -15.85
C ASP A 59 -27.21 17.97 -14.61
N LEU A 60 -26.53 17.80 -13.47
CA LEU A 60 -26.93 18.39 -12.19
C LEU A 60 -26.13 19.66 -11.81
N VAL A 61 -24.80 19.59 -11.76
CA VAL A 61 -23.97 20.68 -11.19
C VAL A 61 -23.58 21.75 -12.21
N LYS A 62 -23.34 21.38 -13.48
CA LYS A 62 -23.16 22.29 -14.63
C LYS A 62 -22.10 23.39 -14.42
N LYS A 63 -20.95 23.00 -13.88
CA LYS A 63 -19.79 23.88 -13.58
C LYS A 63 -18.46 23.19 -13.92
N PRO A 64 -17.37 23.96 -14.08
CA PRO A 64 -16.03 23.39 -14.22
C PRO A 64 -15.71 22.43 -13.07
N ALA A 65 -15.25 21.23 -13.40
CA ALA A 65 -15.02 20.16 -12.44
C ALA A 65 -13.60 19.60 -12.49
N ILE A 66 -13.13 19.13 -11.34
CA ILE A 66 -11.92 18.33 -11.22
C ILE A 66 -12.28 16.92 -10.78
N VAL A 67 -11.74 15.91 -11.46
CA VAL A 67 -11.73 14.53 -10.97
C VAL A 67 -10.34 14.25 -10.40
N LEU A 68 -10.29 13.63 -9.21
CA LEU A 68 -9.06 13.13 -8.61
C LEU A 68 -9.11 11.61 -8.47
N SER A 69 -8.13 10.93 -9.07
CA SER A 69 -7.99 9.46 -9.07
C SER A 69 -6.63 9.03 -8.49
N PRO A 70 -6.46 7.77 -8.02
CA PRO A 70 -5.19 7.32 -7.43
C PRO A 70 -4.06 7.09 -8.45
N ASN A 71 -4.40 6.75 -9.69
CA ASN A 71 -3.44 6.46 -10.77
C ASN A 71 -3.86 7.06 -12.13
N SER A 72 -2.94 7.05 -13.10
CA SER A 72 -3.12 7.67 -14.42
C SER A 72 -3.94 6.85 -15.43
N ALA A 73 -4.20 5.57 -15.16
CA ALA A 73 -5.10 4.74 -15.98
C ALA A 73 -6.56 5.12 -15.69
N ILE A 74 -6.92 5.21 -14.41
CA ILE A 74 -8.25 5.68 -13.96
C ILE A 74 -8.48 7.14 -14.39
N GLN A 75 -7.48 8.00 -14.21
CA GLN A 75 -7.51 9.39 -14.71
C GLN A 75 -7.94 9.46 -16.19
N ALA A 76 -7.37 8.57 -17.02
CA ALA A 76 -7.70 8.50 -18.43
C ALA A 76 -9.09 7.94 -18.70
N GLN A 77 -9.55 6.95 -17.92
CA GLN A 77 -10.88 6.35 -18.04
C GLN A 77 -11.98 7.41 -17.84
N TRP A 78 -11.85 8.28 -16.84
CA TRP A 78 -12.80 9.39 -16.62
C TRP A 78 -12.89 10.34 -17.81
N ALA A 79 -11.74 10.72 -18.37
CA ALA A 79 -11.69 11.60 -19.54
C ALA A 79 -12.12 10.91 -20.85
N ALA A 80 -12.04 9.57 -20.94
CA ALA A 80 -12.52 8.82 -22.09
C ALA A 80 -14.03 8.53 -22.01
N ARG A 81 -14.60 8.36 -20.81
CA ARG A 81 -16.02 8.02 -20.59
C ARG A 81 -16.97 9.19 -20.90
N THR A 82 -16.48 10.42 -21.07
CA THR A 82 -17.27 11.55 -21.61
C THR A 82 -17.76 11.31 -23.04
N SER A 83 -17.21 10.33 -23.77
CA SER A 83 -17.75 9.85 -25.05
C SER A 83 -19.17 9.28 -24.99
N LEU A 84 -19.72 9.05 -23.78
CA LEU A 84 -21.13 8.67 -23.57
C LEU A 84 -22.07 9.88 -23.35
N PHE A 85 -21.55 11.10 -23.47
CA PHE A 85 -22.26 12.35 -23.25
C PHE A 85 -22.24 13.18 -24.54
N ASP A 86 -23.33 13.89 -24.83
CA ASP A 86 -23.27 14.96 -25.82
C ASP A 86 -22.45 16.09 -25.21
N MET A 87 -21.32 16.39 -25.84
CA MET A 87 -20.35 17.39 -25.40
C MET A 87 -20.65 18.79 -25.94
N ASP A 88 -21.70 18.98 -26.76
CA ASP A 88 -22.10 20.27 -27.34
C ASP A 88 -20.89 20.99 -27.99
N GLY A 89 -20.07 20.22 -28.71
CA GLY A 89 -18.85 20.66 -29.41
C GLY A 89 -17.68 21.10 -28.53
N LYS A 90 -17.62 20.68 -27.26
CA LYS A 90 -16.60 21.09 -26.27
C LYS A 90 -15.64 19.98 -25.86
N GLU A 91 -15.41 18.99 -26.72
CA GLU A 91 -14.52 17.85 -26.47
C GLU A 91 -13.08 18.30 -26.13
N GLU A 92 -12.61 19.39 -26.75
CA GLU A 92 -11.27 19.96 -26.47
C GLU A 92 -11.11 20.54 -25.06
N TYR A 93 -12.21 20.75 -24.33
CA TYR A 93 -12.24 21.23 -22.95
C TYR A 93 -12.31 20.07 -21.92
N ILE A 94 -12.13 18.81 -22.36
CA ILE A 94 -11.87 17.67 -21.49
C ILE A 94 -10.36 17.47 -21.37
N SER A 95 -9.81 17.68 -20.18
CA SER A 95 -8.36 17.72 -19.97
C SER A 95 -7.85 16.66 -18.99
N THR A 96 -6.67 16.13 -19.30
CA THR A 96 -5.83 15.36 -18.37
C THR A 96 -4.48 16.04 -18.09
N ASP A 97 -4.31 17.31 -18.51
CA ASP A 97 -3.08 18.10 -18.31
C ASP A 97 -3.32 19.20 -17.26
N PRO A 98 -2.64 19.17 -16.08
CA PRO A 98 -2.80 20.18 -15.04
C PRO A 98 -2.27 21.57 -15.43
N LYS A 99 -1.63 21.71 -16.59
CA LYS A 99 -1.24 23.00 -17.18
C LYS A 99 -2.32 23.62 -18.06
N LYS A 100 -3.31 22.83 -18.49
CA LYS A 100 -4.43 23.23 -19.35
C LYS A 100 -5.75 22.71 -18.78
N PRO A 101 -6.22 23.22 -17.63
CA PRO A 101 -7.49 22.78 -17.06
C PRO A 101 -8.67 23.21 -17.96
N GLY A 102 -9.71 22.38 -18.03
CA GLY A 102 -10.88 22.53 -18.88
C GLY A 102 -12.21 22.51 -18.10
N LEU A 103 -13.33 22.31 -18.79
CA LEU A 103 -14.66 22.12 -18.17
C LEU A 103 -14.71 20.85 -17.32
N LEU A 104 -13.99 19.80 -17.73
CA LEU A 104 -13.63 18.67 -16.90
C LEU A 104 -12.12 18.51 -16.91
N THR A 105 -11.49 18.48 -15.74
CA THR A 105 -10.05 18.22 -15.60
C THR A 105 -9.84 16.98 -14.75
N SER A 106 -9.48 15.86 -15.37
CA SER A 106 -9.17 14.62 -14.66
C SER A 106 -7.68 14.57 -14.32
N LEU A 107 -7.33 14.45 -13.03
CA LEU A 107 -5.96 14.45 -12.52
C LEU A 107 -5.74 13.32 -11.51
N THR A 108 -4.47 12.97 -11.26
CA THR A 108 -4.11 12.10 -10.14
C THR A 108 -4.02 12.91 -8.84
N TYR A 109 -4.30 12.29 -7.68
CA TYR A 109 -4.14 12.94 -6.37
C TYR A 109 -2.75 13.57 -6.19
N GLN A 110 -1.69 12.90 -6.66
CA GLN A 110 -0.30 13.36 -6.57
C GLN A 110 -0.05 14.67 -7.33
N ALA A 111 -0.81 14.95 -8.41
CA ALA A 111 -0.67 16.17 -9.22
C ALA A 111 -1.01 17.46 -8.46
N VAL A 112 -1.81 17.36 -7.38
CA VAL A 112 -2.17 18.48 -6.49
C VAL A 112 -1.60 18.33 -5.06
N THR A 113 -0.99 17.18 -4.72
CA THR A 113 -0.53 16.89 -3.34
C THR A 113 0.99 16.67 -3.17
N ALA A 114 1.80 16.76 -4.23
CA ALA A 114 3.25 16.48 -4.14
C ALA A 114 4.04 17.50 -3.25
N PRO A 115 4.94 17.04 -2.35
CA PRO A 115 5.69 17.89 -1.40
C PRO A 115 7.00 18.50 -1.96
N GLY A 116 7.55 19.49 -1.24
CA GLY A 116 8.82 20.19 -1.53
C GLY A 116 10.06 19.71 -0.72
N LYS A 117 11.19 20.44 -0.83
CA LYS A 117 12.47 20.18 -0.13
C LYS A 117 12.93 21.38 0.72
N GLY A 118 13.30 21.17 1.98
CA GLY A 118 13.85 22.12 2.99
C GLY A 118 14.15 21.37 4.30
N GLY A 119 14.70 21.92 5.39
CA GLY A 119 15.18 23.26 5.79
C GLY A 119 15.66 23.18 7.27
N GLU A 120 16.46 24.13 7.79
CA GLU A 120 17.12 23.99 9.11
C GLU A 120 16.15 23.85 10.31
N ASP A 121 15.00 24.55 10.32
CA ASP A 121 14.01 24.47 11.42
C ASP A 121 13.48 23.04 11.69
N ILE A 122 13.52 22.17 10.68
CA ILE A 122 13.04 20.78 10.77
C ILE A 122 13.93 19.95 11.72
N GLU A 123 15.19 20.33 11.92
CA GLU A 123 16.14 19.58 12.72
C GLU A 123 15.92 19.78 14.23
N GLU A 124 15.71 21.02 14.67
CA GLU A 124 15.36 21.34 16.06
C GLU A 124 14.00 20.71 16.43
N MET A 125 13.00 20.85 15.54
CA MET A 125 11.71 20.18 15.70
C MET A 125 11.82 18.64 15.72
N ALA A 126 12.78 18.05 15.01
CA ALA A 126 12.98 16.59 14.99
C ALA A 126 13.56 16.07 16.30
N LEU A 127 14.49 16.80 16.91
CA LEU A 127 15.03 16.48 18.24
C LEU A 127 13.93 16.59 19.32
N ILE A 128 13.12 17.65 19.28
CA ILE A 128 11.99 17.82 20.18
C ILE A 128 10.97 16.67 20.01
N ALA A 129 10.59 16.35 18.76
CA ALA A 129 9.64 15.26 18.48
C ALA A 129 10.19 13.86 18.86
N TRP A 130 11.51 13.66 18.83
CA TRP A 130 12.15 12.45 19.33
C TRP A 130 12.04 12.37 20.86
N SER A 131 12.33 13.46 21.55
CA SER A 131 12.20 13.58 23.01
C SER A 131 10.75 13.42 23.48
N GLU A 132 9.78 14.05 22.81
CA GLU A 132 8.34 13.87 23.06
C GLU A 132 7.96 12.38 23.01
N LYS A 133 8.40 11.66 21.98
CA LYS A 133 8.06 10.24 21.81
C LYS A 133 8.72 9.34 22.86
N LEU A 134 9.96 9.60 23.26
CA LEU A 134 10.60 8.82 24.34
C LEU A 134 9.90 9.02 25.70
N ILE A 135 9.40 10.22 25.99
CA ILE A 135 8.62 10.50 27.21
C ILE A 135 7.25 9.80 27.13
N ALA A 136 6.55 9.92 26.00
CA ALA A 136 5.21 9.33 25.82
C ALA A 136 5.19 7.80 25.98
N GLU A 137 6.24 7.13 25.50
CA GLU A 137 6.40 5.67 25.58
C GLU A 137 7.00 5.20 26.93
N GLY A 138 7.23 6.13 27.88
CA GLY A 138 7.77 5.83 29.22
C GLY A 138 9.27 5.48 29.27
N GLU A 139 9.95 5.61 28.12
CA GLU A 139 11.39 5.36 27.93
C GLU A 139 12.26 6.48 28.54
N ALA A 140 11.70 7.66 28.75
CA ALA A 140 12.30 8.78 29.51
C ALA A 140 11.30 9.37 30.51
N HIS A 141 11.75 10.27 31.39
CA HIS A 141 10.91 10.82 32.48
C HIS A 141 10.73 12.34 32.41
N ASP A 142 11.62 13.01 31.68
CA ASP A 142 11.62 14.44 31.40
C ASP A 142 12.49 14.71 30.15
N HIS A 143 12.48 15.96 29.65
CA HIS A 143 13.31 16.34 28.51
C HIS A 143 14.82 16.23 28.81
N LEU A 144 15.24 16.45 30.06
CA LEU A 144 16.64 16.33 30.49
C LEU A 144 17.16 14.89 30.37
N SER A 145 16.36 13.88 30.72
CA SER A 145 16.71 12.47 30.53
C SER A 145 16.67 12.03 29.07
N CYS A 146 15.80 12.61 28.24
CA CYS A 146 15.86 12.45 26.77
C CYS A 146 17.16 13.01 26.18
N GLU A 147 17.53 14.25 26.52
CA GLU A 147 18.75 14.90 26.04
C GLU A 147 20.00 14.15 26.49
N ALA A 148 20.03 13.66 27.74
CA ALA A 148 21.12 12.81 28.23
C ALA A 148 21.23 11.50 27.43
N TRP A 149 20.11 10.84 27.11
CA TRP A 149 20.09 9.60 26.31
C TRP A 149 20.47 9.83 24.84
N GLN A 150 19.99 10.92 24.23
CA GLN A 150 20.36 11.32 22.87
C GLN A 150 21.84 11.71 22.78
N SER A 151 22.39 12.37 23.80
CA SER A 151 23.81 12.74 23.89
C SER A 151 24.71 11.51 24.11
N ASP A 152 24.32 10.59 24.99
CA ASP A 152 24.98 9.29 25.20
C ASP A 152 25.06 8.47 23.90
N LEU A 153 23.95 8.39 23.15
CA LEU A 153 23.95 7.80 21.81
C LEU A 153 24.79 8.59 20.80
N LYS A 154 24.72 9.92 20.78
CA LYS A 154 25.51 10.74 19.84
C LYS A 154 27.02 10.57 20.06
N GLN A 155 27.47 10.30 21.29
CA GLN A 155 28.87 10.01 21.59
C GLN A 155 29.24 8.55 21.31
N LYS A 156 28.42 7.58 21.70
CA LYS A 156 28.77 6.15 21.65
C LYS A 156 28.40 5.48 20.33
N ASN A 157 27.29 5.87 19.70
CA ASN A 157 26.80 5.31 18.44
C ASN A 157 26.26 6.42 17.51
N PRO A 158 27.15 7.23 16.92
CA PRO A 158 26.77 8.36 16.08
C PRO A 158 26.05 7.97 14.78
N GLU A 159 26.33 6.78 14.22
CA GLU A 159 25.68 6.31 13.00
C GLU A 159 24.18 6.01 13.24
N TYR A 160 23.86 5.29 14.32
CA TYR A 160 22.47 5.06 14.73
C TYR A 160 21.77 6.39 15.04
N TYR A 161 22.44 7.32 15.72
CA TYR A 161 21.87 8.64 16.05
C TYR A 161 21.38 9.39 14.79
N GLU A 162 22.17 9.46 13.71
CA GLU A 162 21.76 10.17 12.49
C GLU A 162 20.63 9.47 11.71
N ASP A 163 20.59 8.13 11.66
CA ASP A 163 19.46 7.38 11.08
C ASP A 163 18.15 7.68 11.84
N ARG A 164 18.20 7.65 13.17
CA ARG A 164 17.06 8.00 14.03
C ARG A 164 16.62 9.44 13.80
N LEU A 165 17.55 10.39 13.78
CA LEU A 165 17.23 11.80 13.55
C LEU A 165 16.63 12.02 12.16
N GLY A 166 17.14 11.36 11.11
CA GLY A 166 16.55 11.33 9.77
C GLY A 166 15.08 10.87 9.76
N THR A 167 14.75 9.84 10.55
CA THR A 167 13.37 9.36 10.72
C THR A 167 12.46 10.43 11.35
N TYR A 168 12.94 11.19 12.34
CA TYR A 168 12.17 12.27 12.95
C TYR A 168 12.06 13.52 12.07
N ARG A 169 13.11 13.88 11.31
CA ARG A 169 13.04 14.92 10.26
C ARG A 169 11.91 14.62 9.26
N LYS A 170 11.65 13.35 8.92
CA LYS A 170 10.48 12.93 8.12
C LYS A 170 9.16 13.15 8.86
N LYS A 171 9.02 12.61 10.08
CA LYS A 171 7.79 12.74 10.89
C LYS A 171 7.39 14.19 11.16
N VAL A 172 8.35 15.10 11.33
CA VAL A 172 8.09 16.53 11.52
C VAL A 172 7.44 17.15 10.28
N ARG A 173 7.91 16.81 9.08
CA ARG A 173 7.24 17.22 7.84
C ARG A 173 5.79 16.72 7.79
N ASP A 174 5.56 15.47 8.20
CA ASP A 174 4.21 14.91 8.30
C ASP A 174 3.35 15.58 9.40
N LYS A 175 3.94 16.03 10.51
CA LYS A 175 3.27 16.76 11.63
C LYS A 175 2.91 18.20 11.24
N ILE A 176 3.79 18.89 10.49
CA ILE A 176 3.50 20.23 9.91
C ILE A 176 2.32 20.12 8.93
N ALA A 177 2.23 19.04 8.16
CA ALA A 177 1.06 18.74 7.32
C ALA A 177 -0.23 18.44 8.11
N LYS A 178 -0.16 18.14 9.41
CA LYS A 178 -1.35 17.95 10.28
C LYS A 178 -1.89 19.26 10.87
N GLN A 179 -1.14 20.37 10.88
CA GLN A 179 -1.48 21.59 11.64
C GLN A 179 -2.10 22.74 10.80
N GLY A 180 -2.75 22.44 9.67
CA GLY A 180 -3.48 23.44 8.87
C GLY A 180 -2.59 24.37 8.04
N ASN A 181 -1.42 23.88 7.62
CA ASN A 181 -0.55 24.56 6.67
C ASN A 181 -0.02 23.56 5.62
N ALA A 182 -0.84 22.57 5.25
CA ALA A 182 -0.47 21.48 4.34
C ALA A 182 -0.18 21.97 2.92
N VAL A 183 -0.80 23.07 2.49
CA VAL A 183 -0.47 23.74 1.22
C VAL A 183 0.93 24.35 1.26
N SER A 184 1.47 24.77 2.42
CA SER A 184 2.84 25.33 2.49
C SER A 184 3.93 24.31 2.17
N ILE A 185 3.74 23.03 2.53
CA ILE A 185 4.72 21.97 2.27
C ILE A 185 4.70 21.45 0.82
N LEU A 186 3.70 21.85 0.01
CA LEU A 186 3.61 21.45 -1.39
C LEU A 186 4.77 21.98 -2.22
N GLY A 187 5.22 21.19 -3.19
CA GLY A 187 6.16 21.62 -4.22
C GLY A 187 5.54 22.67 -5.15
N GLU A 188 6.39 23.49 -5.76
CA GLU A 188 5.97 24.60 -6.64
C GLU A 188 5.03 24.15 -7.76
N SER A 189 5.25 22.96 -8.34
CA SER A 189 4.39 22.39 -9.38
C SER A 189 2.96 22.15 -8.90
N ALA A 190 2.78 21.56 -7.71
CA ALA A 190 1.45 21.30 -7.14
C ALA A 190 0.72 22.60 -6.78
N LYS A 191 1.44 23.57 -6.19
CA LYS A 191 0.91 24.93 -5.92
C LYS A 191 0.44 25.62 -7.20
N ALA A 192 1.25 25.60 -8.26
CA ALA A 192 0.89 26.20 -9.54
C ALA A 192 -0.28 25.49 -10.25
N ASN A 193 -0.48 24.18 -10.01
CA ASN A 193 -1.64 23.44 -10.50
C ASN A 193 -2.92 23.86 -9.75
N ILE A 194 -2.88 23.93 -8.41
CA ILE A 194 -4.00 24.43 -7.59
C ILE A 194 -4.37 25.87 -7.99
N GLU A 195 -3.39 26.74 -8.22
CA GLU A 195 -3.64 28.12 -8.66
C GLU A 195 -4.30 28.19 -10.05
N ARG A 196 -3.86 27.37 -11.02
CA ARG A 196 -4.53 27.25 -12.32
C ARG A 196 -5.98 26.79 -12.21
N LEU A 197 -6.24 25.78 -11.37
CA LEU A 197 -7.59 25.24 -11.11
C LEU A 197 -8.48 26.29 -10.42
N LYS A 198 -7.97 27.00 -9.41
CA LYS A 198 -8.69 28.10 -8.76
C LYS A 198 -9.13 29.16 -9.77
N ASN A 199 -8.25 29.53 -10.70
CA ASN A 199 -8.51 30.60 -11.67
C ASN A 199 -9.60 30.26 -12.70
N ILE A 200 -9.94 28.98 -12.91
CA ILE A 200 -11.07 28.59 -13.78
C ILE A 200 -12.41 28.46 -13.03
N GLY A 201 -12.43 28.59 -11.70
CA GLY A 201 -13.66 28.53 -10.91
C GLY A 201 -14.26 27.13 -10.80
N ILE A 202 -13.49 26.17 -10.28
CA ILE A 202 -13.98 24.81 -9.97
C ILE A 202 -15.25 24.88 -9.11
N GLY A 203 -16.35 24.32 -9.60
CA GLY A 203 -17.62 24.21 -8.89
C GLY A 203 -17.94 22.80 -8.37
N LEU A 204 -17.20 21.78 -8.83
CA LEU A 204 -17.34 20.38 -8.41
C LEU A 204 -15.96 19.70 -8.28
N ILE A 205 -15.76 18.98 -7.18
CA ILE A 205 -14.64 18.07 -6.97
C ILE A 205 -15.19 16.64 -6.90
N ILE A 206 -14.83 15.80 -7.87
CA ILE A 206 -15.11 14.36 -7.85
C ILE A 206 -13.88 13.63 -7.30
N LEU A 207 -14.09 12.80 -6.29
CA LEU A 207 -13.06 12.06 -5.56
C LEU A 207 -13.29 10.57 -5.80
N ASP A 208 -12.51 9.99 -6.70
CA ASP A 208 -12.65 8.59 -7.09
C ASP A 208 -11.73 7.69 -6.26
N GLU A 209 -12.24 6.53 -5.87
CA GLU A 209 -11.65 5.68 -4.82
C GLU A 209 -11.31 6.48 -3.56
N CYS A 210 -12.27 7.30 -3.10
CA CYS A 210 -12.04 8.29 -2.05
C CYS A 210 -11.61 7.72 -0.69
N HIS A 211 -11.70 6.41 -0.45
CA HIS A 211 -11.18 5.75 0.75
C HIS A 211 -9.66 5.98 0.95
N HIS A 212 -8.89 6.25 -0.13
CA HIS A 212 -7.47 6.64 -0.01
C HIS A 212 -7.25 7.96 0.76
N LEU A 213 -8.31 8.76 0.98
CA LEU A 213 -8.24 10.02 1.73
C LEU A 213 -8.08 9.83 3.25
N MET A 214 -8.14 8.58 3.75
CA MET A 214 -7.61 8.15 5.05
C MET A 214 -6.13 8.55 5.27
N HIS A 215 -5.37 8.78 4.20
CA HIS A 215 -3.95 9.10 4.27
C HIS A 215 -3.67 10.60 4.05
N HIS A 216 -2.44 10.95 3.65
CA HIS A 216 -1.96 12.34 3.52
C HIS A 216 -2.87 13.24 2.65
N TRP A 217 -3.57 12.66 1.67
CA TRP A 217 -4.37 13.43 0.70
C TRP A 217 -5.56 14.16 1.33
N GLY A 218 -6.30 13.55 2.27
CA GLY A 218 -7.51 14.16 2.85
C GLY A 218 -7.28 15.53 3.49
N ARG A 219 -6.08 15.76 4.05
CA ARG A 219 -5.69 17.05 4.67
C ARG A 219 -5.51 18.16 3.65
N ILE A 220 -4.76 17.89 2.57
CA ILE A 220 -4.54 18.87 1.51
C ILE A 220 -5.86 19.18 0.80
N LEU A 221 -6.74 18.18 0.62
CA LEU A 221 -8.01 18.40 -0.07
C LEU A 221 -9.03 19.21 0.75
N ALA A 222 -8.95 19.19 2.09
CA ALA A 222 -9.69 20.13 2.93
C ALA A 222 -9.24 21.58 2.67
N GLU A 223 -7.92 21.87 2.70
CA GLU A 223 -7.39 23.21 2.38
C GLU A 223 -7.68 23.61 0.91
N VAL A 224 -7.58 22.68 -0.04
CA VAL A 224 -7.88 22.94 -1.47
C VAL A 224 -9.37 23.23 -1.70
N LYS A 225 -10.29 22.58 -0.97
CA LYS A 225 -11.73 22.89 -1.00
C LYS A 225 -11.98 24.35 -0.63
N GLU A 226 -11.36 24.83 0.44
CA GLU A 226 -11.46 26.24 0.87
C GLU A 226 -10.86 27.19 -0.17
N ILE A 227 -9.69 26.85 -0.75
CA ILE A 227 -9.03 27.64 -1.80
C ILE A 227 -9.92 27.80 -3.05
N PHE A 228 -10.73 26.78 -3.39
CA PHE A 228 -11.69 26.82 -4.49
C PHE A 228 -13.05 27.46 -4.12
N GLY A 229 -13.23 27.92 -2.88
CA GLY A 229 -14.45 28.60 -2.44
C GLY A 229 -15.60 27.66 -2.06
N ASN A 230 -15.29 26.47 -1.55
CA ASN A 230 -16.25 25.43 -1.16
C ASN A 230 -17.16 24.95 -2.31
N PRO A 231 -16.58 24.35 -3.37
CA PRO A 231 -17.35 23.64 -4.40
C PRO A 231 -18.13 22.45 -3.82
N VAL A 232 -19.07 21.93 -4.61
CA VAL A 232 -19.70 20.63 -4.36
C VAL A 232 -18.62 19.55 -4.37
N ILE A 233 -18.72 18.58 -3.45
CA ILE A 233 -17.85 17.41 -3.40
C ILE A 233 -18.68 16.17 -3.66
N LEU A 234 -18.21 15.31 -4.56
CA LEU A 234 -18.74 13.97 -4.78
C LEU A 234 -17.67 12.93 -4.46
N GLY A 235 -17.83 12.22 -3.34
CA GLY A 235 -17.03 11.05 -2.99
C GLY A 235 -17.62 9.79 -3.63
N LEU A 236 -16.77 9.03 -4.35
CA LEU A 236 -17.11 7.72 -4.92
C LEU A 236 -16.12 6.69 -4.39
N THR A 237 -16.62 5.56 -3.89
CA THR A 237 -15.77 4.41 -3.50
C THR A 237 -16.53 3.10 -3.63
N ALA A 238 -15.82 2.01 -3.92
CA ALA A 238 -16.37 0.66 -3.75
C ALA A 238 -16.42 0.22 -2.27
N THR A 239 -15.48 0.72 -1.48
CA THR A 239 -15.24 0.29 -0.10
C THR A 239 -15.06 1.52 0.78
N PRO A 240 -16.04 1.89 1.62
CA PRO A 240 -15.83 2.90 2.65
C PRO A 240 -14.78 2.37 3.65
N PRO A 241 -13.90 3.23 4.20
CA PRO A 241 -12.88 2.79 5.14
C PRO A 241 -13.51 2.35 6.47
N VAL A 242 -13.01 1.26 7.04
CA VAL A 242 -13.41 0.77 8.37
C VAL A 242 -12.66 1.58 9.42
N ALA A 243 -13.37 2.35 10.25
CA ALA A 243 -12.75 3.30 11.19
C ALA A 243 -11.78 2.65 12.21
N GLU A 244 -11.96 1.36 12.49
CA GLU A 244 -11.10 0.57 13.40
C GLU A 244 -9.71 0.25 12.81
N ASP A 245 -9.53 0.34 11.49
CA ASP A 245 -8.25 0.05 10.81
C ASP A 245 -7.28 1.26 10.78
N PHE A 246 -7.69 2.44 11.25
CA PHE A 246 -6.97 3.71 11.10
C PHE A 246 -6.84 4.49 12.42
N ASP A 247 -5.98 5.53 12.45
CA ASP A 247 -5.85 6.39 13.64
C ASP A 247 -7.09 7.28 13.84
N GLU A 248 -7.51 7.49 15.09
CA GLU A 248 -8.76 8.22 15.43
C GLU A 248 -8.83 9.59 14.76
N VAL A 249 -7.69 10.27 14.57
CA VAL A 249 -7.61 11.62 14.02
C VAL A 249 -7.84 11.64 12.51
N ASP A 250 -7.37 10.62 11.80
CA ASP A 250 -7.57 10.46 10.37
C ASP A 250 -8.96 9.86 10.05
N SER A 251 -9.50 8.97 10.90
CA SER A 251 -10.89 8.53 10.86
C SER A 251 -11.88 9.69 11.08
N SER A 252 -11.74 10.46 12.17
CA SER A 252 -12.64 11.60 12.45
C SER A 252 -12.60 12.68 11.37
N ARG A 253 -11.45 12.93 10.73
CA ARG A 253 -11.38 13.92 9.63
C ARG A 253 -12.14 13.45 8.40
N TYR A 254 -12.13 12.17 8.10
CA TYR A 254 -12.85 11.64 6.94
C TYR A 254 -14.36 11.73 7.14
N GLU A 255 -14.84 11.41 8.34
CA GLU A 255 -16.22 11.66 8.76
C GLU A 255 -16.57 13.16 8.74
N GLU A 256 -15.65 14.04 9.19
CA GLU A 256 -15.82 15.50 9.08
C GLU A 256 -15.81 16.00 7.62
N PHE A 257 -15.14 15.32 6.69
CA PHE A 257 -15.01 15.74 5.30
C PHE A 257 -16.20 15.30 4.44
N PHE A 258 -16.59 14.03 4.53
CA PHE A 258 -17.72 13.46 3.77
C PHE A 258 -19.06 13.53 4.51
N GLY A 259 -19.07 13.26 5.82
CA GLY A 259 -20.31 12.96 6.55
C GLY A 259 -20.70 11.49 6.45
N PRO A 260 -21.97 11.14 6.72
CA PRO A 260 -22.49 9.79 6.49
C PRO A 260 -22.47 9.44 4.99
N VAL A 261 -22.60 8.15 4.67
CA VAL A 261 -22.86 7.71 3.28
C VAL A 261 -24.30 8.09 2.92
N ASP A 262 -24.47 8.86 1.85
CA ASP A 262 -25.79 9.28 1.35
C ASP A 262 -26.52 8.15 0.65
N TYR A 263 -25.79 7.35 -0.14
CA TYR A 263 -26.34 6.19 -0.83
C TYR A 263 -25.33 5.05 -0.94
N GLU A 264 -25.75 3.83 -0.56
CA GLU A 264 -25.00 2.60 -0.79
C GLU A 264 -25.75 1.72 -1.81
N VAL A 265 -25.14 1.47 -2.97
CA VAL A 265 -25.72 0.62 -4.03
C VAL A 265 -25.68 -0.85 -3.57
N PRO A 266 -26.82 -1.54 -3.36
CA PRO A 266 -26.79 -2.91 -2.85
C PRO A 266 -26.28 -3.90 -3.91
N VAL A 267 -25.21 -4.64 -3.60
CA VAL A 267 -24.67 -5.70 -4.49
C VAL A 267 -25.76 -6.68 -5.00
N PRO A 268 -26.72 -7.16 -4.17
CA PRO A 268 -27.78 -8.05 -4.66
C PRO A 268 -28.72 -7.40 -5.70
N ALA A 269 -28.88 -6.07 -5.68
CA ALA A 269 -29.66 -5.36 -6.70
C ALA A 269 -28.92 -5.38 -8.05
N LEU A 270 -27.61 -5.09 -8.05
CA LEU A 270 -26.78 -5.16 -9.26
C LEU A 270 -26.76 -6.55 -9.89
N VAL A 271 -26.66 -7.61 -9.07
CA VAL A 271 -26.71 -9.00 -9.56
C VAL A 271 -28.09 -9.34 -10.12
N ARG A 272 -29.17 -8.95 -9.43
CA ARG A 272 -30.55 -9.16 -9.91
C ARG A 272 -30.84 -8.42 -11.21
N GLU A 273 -30.26 -7.24 -11.39
CA GLU A 273 -30.38 -6.41 -12.61
C GLU A 273 -29.45 -6.88 -13.74
N THR A 274 -28.64 -7.93 -13.54
CA THR A 274 -27.59 -8.40 -14.47
C THR A 274 -26.50 -7.36 -14.77
N ASN A 275 -26.40 -6.32 -13.93
CA ASN A 275 -25.37 -5.27 -13.99
C ASN A 275 -24.04 -5.71 -13.34
N LEU A 276 -24.06 -6.74 -12.50
CA LEU A 276 -22.89 -7.41 -11.94
C LEU A 276 -23.07 -8.93 -12.08
N ALA A 277 -22.02 -9.66 -12.45
CA ALA A 277 -22.08 -11.11 -12.54
C ALA A 277 -22.19 -11.75 -11.14
N PRO A 278 -22.97 -12.81 -10.93
CA PRO A 278 -22.89 -13.60 -9.71
C PRO A 278 -21.53 -14.29 -9.64
N TYR A 279 -20.82 -14.13 -8.51
CA TYR A 279 -19.50 -14.71 -8.28
C TYR A 279 -19.49 -15.63 -7.05
N GLN A 280 -18.48 -16.49 -6.98
CA GLN A 280 -18.20 -17.35 -5.82
C GLN A 280 -16.70 -17.35 -5.56
N ASP A 281 -16.29 -16.99 -4.35
CA ASP A 281 -14.87 -17.09 -3.96
C ASP A 281 -14.49 -18.54 -3.62
N LEU A 282 -13.31 -18.97 -4.08
CA LEU A 282 -12.74 -20.28 -3.80
C LEU A 282 -11.28 -20.12 -3.35
N CYS A 283 -10.89 -20.79 -2.26
CA CYS A 283 -9.52 -20.74 -1.73
C CYS A 283 -8.75 -22.01 -2.12
N TYR A 284 -7.64 -21.86 -2.86
CA TYR A 284 -6.71 -22.96 -3.14
C TYR A 284 -5.49 -22.89 -2.20
N PHE A 285 -5.38 -23.84 -1.28
CA PHE A 285 -4.25 -23.90 -0.35
C PHE A 285 -3.03 -24.58 -0.98
N VAL A 286 -1.87 -23.94 -0.86
CA VAL A 286 -0.57 -24.50 -1.28
C VAL A 286 0.36 -24.65 -0.07
N ARG A 287 1.36 -25.52 -0.21
CA ARG A 287 2.48 -25.64 0.73
C ARG A 287 3.75 -25.18 0.00
N PRO A 288 4.66 -24.43 0.65
CA PRO A 288 5.94 -24.07 0.03
C PRO A 288 6.74 -25.29 -0.42
N ASP A 289 7.59 -25.10 -1.43
CA ASP A 289 8.39 -26.18 -2.00
C ASP A 289 9.50 -26.65 -1.05
N SER A 290 10.21 -27.71 -1.43
CA SER A 290 11.22 -28.33 -0.55
C SER A 290 12.43 -27.43 -0.26
N LYS A 291 12.83 -26.54 -1.18
CA LYS A 291 13.91 -25.56 -0.98
C LYS A 291 13.42 -24.39 -0.13
N GLU A 292 12.22 -23.91 -0.40
CA GLU A 292 11.57 -22.83 0.37
C GLU A 292 11.38 -23.24 1.84
N LEU A 293 10.92 -24.48 2.09
CA LEU A 293 10.82 -25.05 3.44
C LEU A 293 12.20 -25.23 4.11
N GLN A 294 13.24 -25.62 3.36
CA GLN A 294 14.60 -25.71 3.88
C GLN A 294 15.15 -24.35 4.31
N TYR A 295 14.90 -23.28 3.53
CA TYR A 295 15.26 -21.92 3.92
C TYR A 295 14.55 -21.48 5.20
N ILE A 296 13.24 -21.70 5.31
CA ILE A 296 12.46 -21.34 6.50
C ILE A 296 12.99 -22.09 7.75
N ALA A 297 13.37 -23.36 7.62
CA ALA A 297 14.01 -24.12 8.70
C ALA A 297 15.45 -23.64 9.01
N GLY A 298 16.18 -23.15 8.00
CA GLY A 298 17.49 -22.52 8.17
C GLY A 298 17.42 -21.23 9.00
N VAL A 299 16.43 -20.37 8.74
CA VAL A 299 16.20 -19.14 9.52
C VAL A 299 15.97 -19.42 11.01
N ASP A 300 15.22 -20.48 11.34
CA ASP A 300 15.00 -20.92 12.73
C ASP A 300 16.32 -21.41 13.36
N SER A 301 17.11 -22.17 12.61
CA SER A 301 18.42 -22.68 13.04
C SER A 301 19.44 -21.55 13.29
N GLU A 302 19.52 -20.56 12.39
CA GLU A 302 20.36 -19.36 12.54
C GLU A 302 19.94 -18.52 13.76
N PHE A 303 18.66 -18.51 14.12
CA PHE A 303 18.19 -17.82 15.32
C PHE A 303 18.63 -18.56 16.60
N GLU A 304 18.59 -19.89 16.62
CA GLU A 304 19.15 -20.68 17.74
C GLU A 304 20.67 -20.51 17.90
N GLU A 305 21.41 -20.46 16.79
CA GLU A 305 22.86 -20.18 16.83
C GLU A 305 23.16 -18.79 17.41
N LEU A 306 22.39 -17.77 17.04
CA LEU A 306 22.50 -16.43 17.63
C LEU A 306 22.20 -16.47 19.14
N LEU A 307 21.15 -17.16 19.57
CA LEU A 307 20.83 -17.30 20.99
C LEU A 307 21.96 -18.00 21.75
N ALA A 308 22.64 -18.98 21.15
CA ALA A 308 23.82 -19.61 21.73
C ALA A 308 25.01 -18.64 21.84
N GLU A 309 25.31 -17.88 20.77
CA GLU A 309 26.38 -16.86 20.75
C GLU A 309 26.17 -15.78 21.82
N LEU A 310 24.96 -15.22 21.90
CA LEU A 310 24.61 -14.19 22.88
C LEU A 310 24.78 -14.65 24.33
N ARG A 311 24.63 -15.96 24.57
CA ARG A 311 24.65 -16.60 25.89
C ARG A 311 26.00 -17.25 26.20
N ASP A 312 26.98 -17.24 25.29
CA ASP A 312 28.27 -17.86 25.55
C ASP A 312 29.08 -17.05 26.57
N LYS A 313 29.44 -17.72 27.66
CA LYS A 313 30.23 -17.20 28.79
C LYS A 313 31.73 -17.37 28.60
N ASN A 314 32.15 -18.16 27.60
CA ASN A 314 33.55 -18.45 27.29
C ASN A 314 34.18 -17.41 26.35
N ILE A 315 33.37 -16.61 25.65
CA ILE A 315 33.85 -15.47 24.86
C ILE A 315 34.53 -14.47 25.82
N GLN A 316 35.84 -14.32 25.64
CA GLN A 316 36.64 -13.36 26.40
C GLN A 316 36.28 -11.94 25.94
N ARG A 317 35.40 -11.28 26.69
CA ARG A 317 34.90 -9.93 26.40
C ARG A 317 35.89 -8.88 26.91
N GLU A 318 36.15 -7.87 26.07
CA GLU A 318 36.93 -6.69 26.44
C GLU A 318 36.16 -5.83 27.46
N SER A 319 36.85 -4.94 28.19
CA SER A 319 36.29 -4.25 29.36
C SER A 319 35.19 -3.21 29.04
N ASP A 320 35.10 -2.81 27.78
CA ASP A 320 34.10 -1.92 27.19
C ASP A 320 32.84 -2.66 26.72
N ARG A 321 32.84 -4.00 26.71
CA ARG A 321 31.75 -4.83 26.19
C ARG A 321 30.67 -5.17 27.21
N VAL A 322 29.45 -5.33 26.71
CA VAL A 322 28.28 -5.81 27.45
C VAL A 322 28.42 -7.31 27.75
N GLN A 323 28.00 -7.72 28.95
CA GLN A 323 28.02 -9.11 29.40
C GLN A 323 27.13 -10.03 28.54
N ASP A 324 27.28 -11.35 28.66
CA ASP A 324 26.39 -12.31 28.03
C ASP A 324 24.91 -12.09 28.42
N LEU A 325 24.00 -12.53 27.56
CA LEU A 325 22.57 -12.29 27.72
C LEU A 325 22.02 -12.80 29.07
N ASP A 326 22.45 -13.96 29.54
CA ASP A 326 21.98 -14.52 30.82
C ASP A 326 22.43 -13.63 31.99
N THR A 327 23.71 -13.27 32.03
CA THR A 327 24.26 -12.44 33.12
C THR A 327 23.73 -11.00 33.04
N TRP A 328 23.56 -10.43 31.85
CA TRP A 328 22.99 -9.09 31.68
C TRP A 328 21.51 -9.02 32.08
N VAL A 329 20.72 -10.06 31.77
CA VAL A 329 19.32 -10.15 32.19
C VAL A 329 19.23 -10.28 33.71
N PHE A 330 20.09 -11.09 34.32
CA PHE A 330 20.21 -11.18 35.78
C PHE A 330 20.55 -9.82 36.42
N GLN A 331 21.59 -9.13 35.92
CA GLN A 331 21.98 -7.81 36.41
C GLN A 331 20.85 -6.78 36.22
N SER A 332 20.13 -6.81 35.10
CA SER A 332 18.99 -5.91 34.86
C SER A 332 17.86 -6.08 35.90
N LEU A 333 17.59 -7.32 36.33
CA LEU A 333 16.61 -7.61 37.39
C LEU A 333 17.14 -7.36 38.82
N GLN A 334 18.46 -7.35 39.00
CA GLN A 334 19.12 -7.03 40.27
C GLN A 334 19.22 -5.51 40.48
N GLU A 335 19.79 -4.80 39.51
CA GLU A 335 20.03 -3.36 39.57
C GLU A 335 18.76 -2.54 39.35
N ARG A 336 17.81 -3.03 38.54
CA ARG A 336 16.49 -2.39 38.30
C ARG A 336 16.59 -0.91 37.94
N LYS A 337 17.64 -0.53 37.20
CA LYS A 337 17.88 0.84 36.75
C LYS A 337 16.85 1.24 35.70
N SER A 338 16.38 2.47 35.81
CA SER A 338 15.66 3.18 34.76
C SER A 338 16.62 3.56 33.61
N PRO A 339 16.09 3.96 32.44
CA PRO A 339 16.88 4.44 31.30
C PRO A 339 17.82 5.61 31.65
N GLY A 340 17.38 6.48 32.57
CA GLY A 340 18.13 7.60 33.15
C GLY A 340 18.96 7.26 34.40
N GLY A 341 19.17 5.97 34.69
CA GLY A 341 20.11 5.50 35.71
C GLY A 341 19.59 5.40 37.15
N SER A 342 18.33 5.76 37.44
CA SER A 342 17.76 5.65 38.78
C SER A 342 17.32 4.21 39.13
N THR A 343 17.78 3.69 40.27
CA THR A 343 17.45 2.35 40.78
C THR A 343 16.04 2.28 41.36
N MET A 344 15.31 1.18 41.10
CA MET A 344 13.93 0.97 41.57
C MET A 344 13.78 -0.30 42.43
N GLY A 345 12.78 -0.32 43.32
CA GLY A 345 12.37 -1.53 44.04
C GLY A 345 11.63 -2.52 43.14
N TRP A 346 11.59 -3.80 43.49
CA TRP A 346 10.98 -4.85 42.65
C TRP A 346 9.53 -4.54 42.25
N ARG A 347 8.68 -4.10 43.21
CA ARG A 347 7.27 -3.79 42.93
C ARG A 347 7.11 -2.67 41.90
N ASP A 348 7.90 -1.61 42.01
CA ASP A 348 7.81 -0.46 41.11
C ASP A 348 8.41 -0.78 39.73
N PHE A 349 9.47 -1.59 39.70
CA PHE A 349 10.05 -2.11 38.46
C PHE A 349 9.08 -3.03 37.72
N HIS A 350 8.46 -3.99 38.42
CA HIS A 350 7.46 -4.90 37.83
C HIS A 350 6.21 -4.15 37.36
N LYS A 351 5.70 -3.19 38.15
CA LYS A 351 4.57 -2.34 37.73
C LYS A 351 4.85 -1.53 36.46
N LYS A 352 6.10 -1.07 36.27
CA LYS A 352 6.50 -0.19 35.16
C LYS A 352 6.98 -0.94 33.92
N TYR A 353 7.59 -2.10 34.08
CA TYR A 353 8.18 -2.90 33.01
C TYR A 353 7.66 -4.35 33.04
N SER A 354 6.37 -4.55 33.28
CA SER A 354 5.75 -5.86 33.56
C SER A 354 6.14 -6.94 32.55
N ALA A 355 5.99 -6.66 31.25
CA ALA A 355 6.36 -7.59 30.18
C ALA A 355 7.81 -8.08 30.30
N PHE A 356 8.78 -7.16 30.43
CA PHE A 356 10.19 -7.55 30.61
C PHE A 356 10.43 -8.20 31.97
N ALA A 357 9.79 -7.75 33.04
CA ALA A 357 9.96 -8.31 34.38
C ALA A 357 9.38 -9.74 34.49
N ASP A 358 8.40 -10.09 33.67
CA ASP A 358 7.87 -11.46 33.56
C ASP A 358 8.72 -12.30 32.60
N ASP A 359 8.99 -11.80 31.39
CA ASP A 359 9.72 -12.54 30.35
C ASP A 359 11.20 -12.76 30.70
N ALA A 360 11.85 -11.83 31.39
CA ALA A 360 13.21 -12.04 31.92
C ALA A 360 13.25 -13.13 33.00
N ARG A 361 12.21 -13.24 33.84
CA ARG A 361 12.11 -14.32 34.84
C ARG A 361 11.84 -15.67 34.18
N ARG A 362 10.92 -15.72 33.21
CA ARG A 362 10.69 -16.90 32.36
C ARG A 362 11.99 -17.33 31.68
N PHE A 363 12.71 -16.39 31.07
CA PHE A 363 13.97 -16.64 30.37
C PHE A 363 15.04 -17.23 31.29
N LEU A 364 15.31 -16.64 32.46
CA LEU A 364 16.29 -17.19 33.40
C LEU A 364 15.88 -18.57 33.93
N GLN A 365 14.60 -18.75 34.31
CA GLN A 365 14.10 -20.02 34.84
C GLN A 365 14.14 -21.16 33.81
N LEU A 366 13.75 -20.91 32.55
CA LEU A 366 13.78 -21.91 31.47
C LEU A 366 15.20 -22.35 31.12
N HIS A 367 16.20 -21.50 31.36
CA HIS A 367 17.61 -21.80 31.14
C HIS A 367 18.34 -22.28 32.42
N GLY A 368 17.62 -22.51 33.52
CA GLY A 368 18.18 -23.02 34.77
C GLY A 368 19.06 -22.03 35.54
N ALA A 369 18.96 -20.74 35.26
CA ALA A 369 19.67 -19.69 35.98
C ALA A 369 18.89 -19.26 37.26
N GLU A 370 19.62 -18.93 38.32
CA GLU A 370 19.04 -18.37 39.54
C GLU A 370 18.49 -16.95 39.29
N LEU A 371 17.46 -16.56 40.05
CA LEU A 371 16.94 -15.19 40.04
C LEU A 371 17.65 -14.35 41.10
N PRO A 372 17.78 -13.02 40.92
CA PRO A 372 18.34 -12.15 41.95
C PRO A 372 17.54 -12.17 43.24
N ASN A 373 18.20 -11.87 44.36
CA ASN A 373 17.52 -11.67 45.64
C ASN A 373 16.38 -10.65 45.52
N ASP A 374 15.29 -10.92 46.24
CA ASP A 374 14.02 -10.19 46.22
C ASP A 374 13.21 -10.24 44.90
N VAL A 375 13.65 -11.03 43.90
CA VAL A 375 12.89 -11.30 42.66
C VAL A 375 12.13 -12.65 42.82
N PRO A 376 10.79 -12.65 42.89
CA PRO A 376 10.01 -13.88 43.05
C PRO A 376 10.01 -14.70 41.76
N MET A 377 10.00 -16.02 41.87
CA MET A 377 9.77 -16.91 40.73
C MET A 377 8.42 -16.61 40.05
N ILE A 378 8.35 -16.87 38.74
CA ILE A 378 7.10 -16.94 38.00
C ILE A 378 6.73 -18.42 37.78
N ALA A 379 5.45 -18.75 37.93
CA ALA A 379 4.96 -20.08 37.59
C ALA A 379 4.92 -20.21 36.05
N ILE A 380 5.38 -21.35 35.53
CA ILE A 380 5.35 -21.67 34.11
C ILE A 380 4.50 -22.93 33.99
N HIS A 381 3.44 -22.87 33.19
CA HIS A 381 2.49 -23.96 32.99
C HIS A 381 2.44 -24.35 31.51
N ASP A 382 2.43 -25.64 31.21
CA ASP A 382 2.50 -26.18 29.84
C ASP A 382 1.27 -25.81 28.96
N PHE A 383 0.19 -25.32 29.59
CA PHE A 383 -1.06 -24.91 28.94
C PHE A 383 -1.32 -23.39 29.04
N ASP A 384 -0.30 -22.59 29.38
CA ASP A 384 -0.42 -21.12 29.45
C ASP A 384 -0.27 -20.49 28.06
N GLU A 385 -1.40 -20.28 27.38
CA GLU A 385 -1.46 -19.63 26.06
C GLU A 385 -1.18 -18.11 26.09
N SER A 386 -0.97 -17.50 27.28
CA SER A 386 -0.74 -16.05 27.39
C SER A 386 0.65 -15.58 26.92
N TRP A 387 1.57 -16.52 26.67
CA TRP A 387 2.91 -16.23 26.17
C TRP A 387 3.43 -17.38 25.29
N THR A 388 4.47 -17.09 24.50
CA THR A 388 5.20 -18.09 23.71
C THR A 388 6.70 -17.88 23.89
N ARG A 389 7.51 -18.90 23.58
CA ARG A 389 8.97 -18.78 23.57
C ARG A 389 9.44 -17.58 22.74
N ILE A 390 8.88 -17.37 21.55
CA ILE A 390 9.25 -16.25 20.67
C ILE A 390 8.78 -14.89 21.21
N SER A 391 7.60 -14.79 21.84
CA SER A 391 7.16 -13.53 22.45
C SER A 391 8.02 -13.14 23.66
N MET A 392 8.44 -14.12 24.47
CA MET A 392 9.37 -13.91 25.58
C MET A 392 10.75 -13.46 25.09
N LEU A 393 11.33 -14.20 24.13
CA LEU A 393 12.64 -13.86 23.56
C LEU A 393 12.62 -12.49 22.89
N ARG A 394 11.53 -12.12 22.20
CA ARG A 394 11.31 -10.78 21.65
C ARG A 394 11.48 -9.70 22.72
N THR A 395 10.79 -9.82 23.85
CA THR A 395 10.84 -8.85 24.95
C THR A 395 12.23 -8.74 25.58
N VAL A 396 12.90 -9.89 25.76
CA VAL A 396 14.24 -9.95 26.39
C VAL A 396 15.32 -9.40 25.45
N LEU A 397 15.33 -9.82 24.19
CA LEU A 397 16.30 -9.35 23.18
C LEU A 397 16.09 -7.87 22.85
N ASP A 398 14.84 -7.39 22.77
CA ASP A 398 14.56 -5.95 22.62
C ASP A 398 15.25 -5.11 23.70
N ARG A 399 15.09 -5.48 24.97
CA ARG A 399 15.75 -4.77 26.08
C ARG A 399 17.27 -4.88 25.98
N TYR A 400 17.81 -6.07 25.70
CA TYR A 400 19.26 -6.29 25.58
C TYR A 400 19.90 -5.46 24.44
N VAL A 401 19.27 -5.41 23.27
CA VAL A 401 19.72 -4.60 22.13
C VAL A 401 19.66 -3.11 22.47
N ARG A 402 18.52 -2.61 22.98
CA ARG A 402 18.30 -1.17 23.21
C ARG A 402 19.09 -0.60 24.38
N TYR A 403 19.29 -1.38 25.45
CA TYR A 403 19.86 -0.90 26.71
C TYR A 403 21.26 -1.44 27.01
N GLY A 404 21.61 -2.61 26.48
CA GLY A 404 22.97 -3.13 26.46
C GLY A 404 23.67 -2.69 25.18
N LEU A 405 23.51 -3.49 24.13
CA LEU A 405 24.37 -3.47 22.95
C LEU A 405 24.52 -2.09 22.30
N ARG A 406 23.42 -1.39 21.97
CA ARG A 406 23.47 -0.07 21.30
C ARG A 406 24.06 1.05 22.15
N ARG A 407 24.10 0.88 23.48
CA ARG A 407 24.68 1.85 24.45
C ARG A 407 26.06 1.44 24.95
N SER A 408 26.59 0.33 24.46
CA SER A 408 27.98 -0.08 24.66
C SER A 408 28.94 0.94 24.07
N GLU A 409 30.16 1.01 24.62
CA GLU A 409 31.26 1.77 24.01
C GLU A 409 31.95 0.96 22.91
N SER A 410 31.70 -0.36 22.85
CA SER A 410 32.30 -1.26 21.89
C SER A 410 31.56 -1.32 20.55
N GLN A 411 32.26 -1.04 19.45
CA GLN A 411 31.74 -1.22 18.08
C GLN A 411 31.35 -2.69 17.80
N THR A 412 32.00 -3.65 18.46
CA THR A 412 31.66 -5.09 18.36
C THR A 412 30.25 -5.37 18.86
N ASP A 413 29.81 -4.66 19.90
CA ASP A 413 28.45 -4.81 20.43
C ASP A 413 27.42 -4.08 19.57
N HIS A 414 27.80 -3.00 18.88
CA HIS A 414 26.93 -2.36 17.87
C HIS A 414 26.70 -3.31 16.68
N ALA A 415 27.76 -3.93 16.15
CA ALA A 415 27.66 -4.96 15.11
C ALA A 415 26.83 -6.17 15.58
N LEU A 416 26.96 -6.58 16.85
CA LEU A 416 26.13 -7.63 17.45
C LEU A 416 24.66 -7.20 17.58
N SER A 417 24.38 -5.93 17.92
CA SER A 417 23.02 -5.36 17.89
C SER A 417 22.40 -5.54 16.51
N ASP A 418 23.14 -5.22 15.46
CA ASP A 418 22.64 -5.26 14.10
C ASP A 418 22.49 -6.70 13.57
N SER A 419 23.35 -7.63 14.00
CA SER A 419 23.15 -9.08 13.85
C SER A 419 21.85 -9.55 14.51
N VAL A 420 21.57 -9.16 15.76
CA VAL A 420 20.32 -9.51 16.45
C VAL A 420 19.09 -8.92 15.76
N VAL A 421 19.16 -7.64 15.37
CA VAL A 421 18.07 -6.93 14.69
C VAL A 421 17.78 -7.51 13.31
N SER A 422 18.82 -7.94 12.58
CA SER A 422 18.66 -8.54 11.24
C SER A 422 18.09 -9.95 11.30
N ARG A 423 18.58 -10.84 12.17
CA ARG A 423 18.02 -12.20 12.33
C ARG A 423 16.58 -12.18 12.85
N LEU A 424 16.25 -11.31 13.82
CA LEU A 424 14.86 -11.12 14.26
C LEU A 424 13.94 -10.61 13.13
N ARG A 425 14.47 -9.81 12.19
CA ARG A 425 13.71 -9.37 11.01
C ARG A 425 13.38 -10.55 10.07
N LEU A 426 14.23 -11.57 9.99
CA LEU A 426 13.93 -12.82 9.25
C LEU A 426 12.71 -13.55 9.84
N LEU A 427 12.50 -13.43 11.15
CA LEU A 427 11.34 -13.97 11.89
C LEU A 427 10.14 -12.99 11.99
N GLY A 428 10.20 -11.82 11.32
CA GLY A 428 9.09 -10.85 11.30
C GLY A 428 9.05 -9.91 12.51
N ILE A 429 10.17 -9.72 13.20
CA ILE A 429 10.29 -8.86 14.38
C ILE A 429 11.33 -7.76 14.13
N GLN A 430 10.93 -6.49 14.27
CA GLN A 430 11.86 -5.36 14.20
C GLN A 430 12.01 -4.69 15.57
N ILE A 431 13.22 -4.71 16.13
CA ILE A 431 13.59 -3.90 17.30
C ILE A 431 13.83 -2.45 16.88
N THR A 432 12.98 -1.54 17.34
CA THR A 432 13.10 -0.09 17.12
C THR A 432 13.84 0.58 18.27
N GLU A 433 13.60 1.87 18.56
CA GLU A 433 14.12 2.56 19.74
C GLU A 433 13.16 2.47 20.95
N THR A 434 11.85 2.27 20.70
CA THR A 434 10.78 2.24 21.73
C THR A 434 10.16 0.85 21.85
N GLY A 435 10.89 -0.19 21.45
CA GLY A 435 10.45 -1.57 21.55
C GLY A 435 10.47 -2.34 20.23
N SER A 436 10.17 -3.63 20.35
CA SER A 436 9.97 -4.57 19.25
C SER A 436 8.56 -4.48 18.68
N ARG A 437 8.44 -4.53 17.35
CA ARG A 437 7.15 -4.61 16.64
C ARG A 437 7.16 -5.68 15.55
N PRO A 438 5.99 -6.24 15.16
CA PRO A 438 5.88 -7.03 13.94
C PRO A 438 6.36 -6.24 12.70
N CYS A 439 6.93 -6.94 11.73
CA CYS A 439 7.31 -6.39 10.43
C CYS A 439 7.25 -7.46 9.34
N ALA A 440 7.20 -7.04 8.07
CA ALA A 440 7.36 -7.97 6.95
C ALA A 440 8.75 -8.63 6.99
N SER A 441 8.80 -9.96 6.79
CA SER A 441 10.03 -10.75 6.81
C SER A 441 10.34 -11.44 5.49
N PRO A 442 11.62 -11.71 5.19
CA PRO A 442 12.01 -12.63 4.13
C PRO A 442 11.37 -14.02 4.22
N ALA A 443 11.27 -14.64 5.41
CA ALA A 443 10.59 -15.93 5.56
C ALA A 443 9.09 -15.84 5.22
N GLY A 444 8.40 -14.80 5.71
CA GLY A 444 7.00 -14.53 5.34
C GLY A 444 6.82 -14.22 3.85
N ARG A 445 7.79 -13.55 3.23
CA ARG A 445 7.84 -13.30 1.78
C ARG A 445 7.96 -14.60 0.98
N VAL A 446 8.82 -15.53 1.39
CA VAL A 446 8.93 -16.87 0.77
C VAL A 446 7.62 -17.65 0.88
N MET A 447 6.96 -17.63 2.03
CA MET A 447 5.64 -18.26 2.18
C MET A 447 4.57 -17.58 1.31
N ALA A 448 4.61 -16.25 1.20
CA ALA A 448 3.67 -15.45 0.43
C ALA A 448 3.79 -15.61 -1.09
N TYR A 449 5.00 -15.78 -1.61
CA TYR A 449 5.32 -15.79 -3.04
C TYR A 449 5.89 -17.12 -3.53
N SER A 450 5.59 -18.20 -2.79
CA SER A 450 6.04 -19.55 -3.09
C SER A 450 5.80 -19.96 -4.55
N SER A 451 6.80 -20.62 -5.14
CA SER A 451 6.72 -21.27 -6.46
C SER A 451 5.48 -22.15 -6.61
N SER A 452 5.02 -22.76 -5.52
CA SER A 452 3.85 -23.64 -5.49
C SER A 452 2.52 -22.93 -5.76
N LYS A 453 2.45 -21.58 -5.64
CA LYS A 453 1.31 -20.80 -6.14
C LYS A 453 1.19 -20.87 -7.66
N ILE A 454 2.31 -20.88 -8.38
CA ILE A 454 2.33 -20.96 -9.85
C ILE A 454 1.85 -22.36 -10.30
N SER A 455 2.32 -23.43 -9.65
CA SER A 455 1.79 -24.79 -9.88
C SER A 455 0.34 -25.02 -9.41
N ALA A 456 -0.26 -24.04 -8.72
CA ALA A 456 -1.70 -24.02 -8.43
C ALA A 456 -2.48 -23.23 -9.49
N LEU A 457 -1.92 -22.12 -9.99
CA LEU A 457 -2.47 -21.37 -11.13
C LEU A 457 -2.73 -22.29 -12.33
N GLU A 458 -1.75 -23.11 -12.72
CA GLU A 458 -1.86 -24.10 -13.81
C GLU A 458 -3.09 -25.03 -13.65
N LYS A 459 -3.36 -25.48 -12.42
CA LYS A 459 -4.49 -26.37 -12.09
C LYS A 459 -5.82 -25.64 -12.09
N ILE A 460 -5.85 -24.40 -11.58
CA ILE A 460 -7.05 -23.53 -11.61
C ILE A 460 -7.42 -23.24 -13.07
N VAL A 461 -6.45 -22.80 -13.88
CA VAL A 461 -6.61 -22.54 -15.31
C VAL A 461 -7.12 -23.77 -16.04
N SER A 462 -6.54 -24.94 -15.81
CA SER A 462 -7.00 -26.22 -16.41
C SER A 462 -8.47 -26.51 -16.07
N ALA A 463 -8.87 -26.33 -14.81
CA ALA A 463 -10.23 -26.60 -14.36
C ALA A 463 -11.25 -25.62 -14.95
N GLU A 464 -10.95 -24.32 -14.92
CA GLU A 464 -11.82 -23.28 -15.49
C GLU A 464 -11.92 -23.38 -17.01
N ARG A 465 -10.81 -23.68 -17.70
CA ARG A 465 -10.78 -23.93 -19.15
C ARG A 465 -11.65 -25.13 -19.55
N THR A 466 -11.59 -26.22 -18.77
CA THR A 466 -12.44 -27.40 -18.95
C THR A 466 -13.92 -27.07 -18.75
N SER A 467 -14.25 -26.16 -17.81
CA SER A 467 -15.61 -25.77 -17.45
C SER A 467 -16.24 -24.79 -18.46
N LEU A 468 -15.52 -23.72 -18.81
CA LEU A 468 -16.01 -22.59 -19.61
C LEU A 468 -15.75 -22.73 -21.11
N GLY A 469 -14.85 -23.63 -21.53
CA GLY A 469 -14.48 -23.81 -22.92
C GLY A 469 -14.01 -22.50 -23.57
N GLU A 470 -14.48 -22.23 -24.79
CA GLU A 470 -14.08 -21.03 -25.57
C GLU A 470 -14.56 -19.69 -24.97
N SER A 471 -15.51 -19.73 -24.04
CA SER A 471 -16.09 -18.54 -23.42
C SER A 471 -15.22 -17.94 -22.31
N ILE A 472 -14.17 -18.63 -21.88
CA ILE A 472 -13.26 -18.16 -20.81
C ILE A 472 -12.65 -16.78 -21.12
N ARG A 473 -12.59 -15.94 -20.10
CA ARG A 473 -11.95 -14.63 -20.05
C ARG A 473 -11.36 -14.47 -18.66
N ILE A 474 -10.09 -14.81 -18.54
CA ILE A 474 -9.37 -14.89 -17.28
C ILE A 474 -8.47 -13.68 -17.06
N VAL A 475 -8.46 -13.19 -15.83
CA VAL A 475 -7.53 -12.16 -15.35
C VAL A 475 -6.74 -12.74 -14.18
N ILE A 476 -5.41 -12.59 -14.21
CA ILE A 476 -4.49 -13.07 -13.17
C ILE A 476 -3.80 -11.84 -12.56
N VAL A 477 -4.02 -11.61 -11.27
CA VAL A 477 -3.53 -10.43 -10.57
C VAL A 477 -2.45 -10.80 -9.56
N THR A 478 -1.36 -10.03 -9.58
CA THR A 478 -0.17 -10.20 -8.71
C THR A 478 0.19 -8.90 -8.01
N ASP A 479 1.01 -8.93 -6.96
CA ASP A 479 1.39 -7.70 -6.24
C ASP A 479 2.36 -6.81 -7.04
N PHE A 480 3.21 -7.41 -7.87
CA PHE A 480 4.31 -6.74 -8.56
C PHE A 480 4.69 -7.43 -9.86
N GLU A 481 5.41 -6.73 -10.74
CA GLU A 481 5.86 -7.25 -12.03
C GLU A 481 6.91 -8.36 -11.87
N LYS A 482 7.93 -8.08 -11.06
CA LYS A 482 8.97 -9.01 -10.59
C LYS A 482 9.20 -8.78 -9.09
N THR A 483 9.64 -9.81 -8.38
CA THR A 483 10.11 -9.60 -7.00
C THR A 483 11.43 -8.83 -7.08
N SER A 484 11.54 -7.71 -6.38
CA SER A 484 12.88 -7.22 -6.02
C SER A 484 13.44 -8.19 -4.98
N ALA A 485 14.15 -9.21 -5.47
CA ALA A 485 14.93 -10.10 -4.63
C ALA A 485 15.90 -9.23 -3.83
N THR A 486 15.62 -9.12 -2.54
CA THR A 486 16.60 -8.59 -1.61
C THR A 486 17.65 -9.68 -1.46
N SER A 487 18.93 -9.32 -1.49
CA SER A 487 20.11 -10.21 -1.44
C SER A 487 20.14 -11.28 -0.33
N LEU A 488 19.19 -11.24 0.59
CA LEU A 488 18.88 -12.21 1.64
C LEU A 488 18.04 -13.43 1.17
N VAL A 489 17.54 -13.44 -0.07
CA VAL A 489 16.68 -14.52 -0.63
C VAL A 489 17.11 -14.98 -2.03
N ASP A 490 18.17 -14.38 -2.58
CA ASP A 490 18.71 -14.72 -3.90
C ASP A 490 19.04 -16.22 -4.00
N GLY A 491 18.48 -16.90 -5.00
CA GLY A 491 18.69 -18.34 -5.25
C GLY A 491 17.77 -19.29 -4.48
N ILE A 492 16.91 -18.78 -3.57
CA ILE A 492 15.80 -19.54 -2.97
C ILE A 492 14.52 -19.24 -3.74
N LEU A 493 14.22 -17.96 -3.95
CA LEU A 493 13.22 -17.51 -4.91
C LEU A 493 13.90 -17.19 -6.25
N ASP A 494 13.18 -17.43 -7.34
CA ASP A 494 13.48 -16.81 -8.63
C ASP A 494 13.27 -15.28 -8.53
N ASP A 495 14.03 -14.48 -9.26
CA ASP A 495 13.84 -13.02 -9.35
C ASP A 495 12.41 -12.66 -9.80
N GLU A 496 11.76 -13.56 -10.52
CA GLU A 496 10.39 -13.39 -11.03
C GLU A 496 9.32 -14.03 -10.10
N ALA A 497 9.71 -14.76 -9.06
CA ALA A 497 8.81 -15.55 -8.22
C ALA A 497 7.67 -14.71 -7.59
N GLY A 498 6.45 -15.23 -7.68
CA GLY A 498 5.22 -14.56 -7.22
C GLY A 498 4.82 -13.29 -7.99
N GLY A 499 5.61 -12.87 -8.99
CA GLY A 499 5.34 -11.71 -9.81
C GLY A 499 4.54 -12.03 -11.06
N ALA A 500 4.02 -10.99 -11.71
CA ALA A 500 3.30 -11.08 -12.97
C ALA A 500 4.06 -11.90 -14.03
N ILE A 501 5.39 -11.72 -14.12
CA ILE A 501 6.20 -12.37 -15.16
C ILE A 501 6.35 -13.89 -14.92
N ALA A 502 6.46 -14.36 -13.67
CA ALA A 502 6.43 -15.80 -13.40
C ALA A 502 5.06 -16.43 -13.70
N ALA A 503 3.96 -15.72 -13.41
CA ALA A 503 2.63 -16.17 -13.80
C ALA A 503 2.48 -16.24 -15.32
N PHE A 504 2.91 -15.21 -16.05
CA PHE A 504 2.90 -15.20 -17.52
C PHE A 504 3.75 -16.31 -18.14
N ARG A 505 4.98 -16.53 -17.64
CA ARG A 505 5.88 -17.60 -18.12
C ARG A 505 5.32 -18.99 -17.88
N SER A 506 4.60 -19.22 -16.79
CA SER A 506 3.84 -20.46 -16.56
C SER A 506 2.69 -20.60 -17.56
N MET A 507 1.96 -19.52 -17.85
CA MET A 507 0.88 -19.56 -18.84
C MET A 507 1.36 -19.96 -20.25
N VAL A 508 2.40 -19.32 -20.81
CA VAL A 508 2.98 -19.66 -22.14
C VAL A 508 3.78 -20.97 -22.18
N THR A 509 3.92 -21.69 -21.05
CA THR A 509 4.56 -23.01 -21.02
C THR A 509 3.61 -24.14 -20.64
N HIS A 510 2.40 -23.80 -20.19
CA HIS A 510 1.37 -24.73 -19.77
C HIS A 510 0.24 -24.78 -20.81
N GLY A 511 0.12 -25.91 -21.54
CA GLY A 511 -0.69 -25.98 -22.77
C GLY A 511 -2.16 -25.50 -22.70
N GLU A 512 -2.86 -25.66 -21.57
CA GLU A 512 -4.22 -25.10 -21.45
C GLU A 512 -4.22 -23.58 -21.24
N GLY A 513 -3.16 -23.03 -20.61
CA GLY A 513 -2.97 -21.59 -20.40
C GLY A 513 -2.44 -20.87 -21.64
N ASP A 514 -1.56 -21.55 -22.36
CA ASP A 514 -1.02 -21.19 -23.68
C ASP A 514 -2.16 -20.99 -24.69
N SER A 515 -3.13 -21.92 -24.72
CA SER A 515 -4.35 -21.86 -25.55
C SER A 515 -5.31 -20.67 -25.28
N LEU A 516 -4.95 -19.78 -24.34
CA LEU A 516 -5.69 -18.56 -24.02
C LEU A 516 -5.09 -17.30 -24.65
N ASP A 517 -4.05 -17.45 -25.47
CA ASP A 517 -3.32 -16.36 -26.13
C ASP A 517 -2.88 -15.29 -25.10
N PRO A 518 -2.11 -15.61 -24.04
CA PRO A 518 -1.93 -14.73 -22.89
C PRO A 518 -1.16 -13.42 -23.20
N ILE A 519 -1.56 -12.33 -22.53
CA ILE A 519 -0.85 -11.05 -22.53
C ILE A 519 -0.55 -10.64 -21.09
N LEU A 520 0.71 -10.27 -20.82
CA LEU A 520 1.09 -9.56 -19.62
C LEU A 520 1.12 -8.05 -19.87
N MET A 521 0.55 -7.30 -18.92
CA MET A 521 0.54 -5.84 -18.94
C MET A 521 0.78 -5.28 -17.54
N THR A 522 1.79 -4.43 -17.42
CA THR A 522 2.10 -3.63 -16.22
C THR A 522 2.28 -2.16 -16.60
N GLY A 523 2.60 -1.30 -15.63
CA GLY A 523 2.88 0.12 -15.90
C GLY A 523 4.16 0.38 -16.72
N SER A 524 4.98 -0.64 -16.97
CA SER A 524 6.26 -0.57 -17.69
C SER A 524 6.38 -1.55 -18.85
N THR A 525 5.69 -2.69 -18.79
CA THR A 525 6.02 -3.86 -19.60
C THR A 525 4.77 -4.44 -20.24
N VAL A 526 4.88 -4.77 -21.54
CA VAL A 526 3.88 -5.53 -22.29
C VAL A 526 4.57 -6.76 -22.86
N LEU A 527 4.13 -7.96 -22.47
CA LEU A 527 4.57 -9.22 -23.07
C LEU A 527 3.37 -9.88 -23.75
N VAL A 528 3.60 -10.40 -24.94
CA VAL A 528 2.57 -11.04 -25.76
C VAL A 528 3.08 -12.43 -26.11
N ASP A 529 2.22 -13.43 -25.91
CA ASP A 529 2.42 -14.81 -26.38
C ASP A 529 2.88 -14.90 -27.85
N ASP A 530 3.71 -15.89 -28.19
CA ASP A 530 4.33 -15.95 -29.52
C ASP A 530 3.37 -16.45 -30.62
N ASP A 531 2.47 -17.38 -30.31
CA ASP A 531 1.36 -17.77 -31.20
C ASP A 531 0.35 -16.61 -31.44
N LEU A 532 0.20 -15.70 -30.47
CA LEU A 532 -0.62 -14.50 -30.62
C LEU A 532 0.06 -13.36 -31.40
N PHE A 533 1.40 -13.26 -31.37
CA PHE A 533 2.16 -12.05 -31.72
C PHE A 533 1.77 -11.40 -33.06
N GLU A 534 1.70 -12.17 -34.15
CA GLU A 534 1.39 -11.64 -35.49
C GLU A 534 -0.04 -11.06 -35.57
N ARG A 535 -1.02 -11.70 -34.92
CA ARG A 535 -2.40 -11.20 -34.83
C ARG A 535 -2.47 -9.94 -33.98
N PHE A 536 -1.75 -9.91 -32.86
CA PHE A 536 -1.66 -8.76 -31.97
C PHE A 536 -1.06 -7.54 -32.67
N ILE A 537 0.11 -7.69 -33.29
CA ILE A 537 0.86 -6.56 -33.83
C ILE A 537 0.13 -5.89 -35.01
N ASP A 538 -0.62 -6.65 -35.80
CA ASP A 538 -1.42 -6.12 -36.91
C ASP A 538 -2.71 -5.44 -36.44
N ARG A 539 -3.36 -5.93 -35.37
CA ARG A 539 -4.48 -5.19 -34.73
C ARG A 539 -3.96 -3.92 -34.03
N ALA A 540 -2.81 -3.98 -33.37
CA ALA A 540 -2.19 -2.86 -32.67
C ALA A 540 -1.80 -1.71 -33.61
N LYS A 541 -1.19 -2.00 -34.77
CA LYS A 541 -0.90 -0.97 -35.80
C LYS A 541 -2.19 -0.28 -36.26
N LYS A 542 -3.24 -1.05 -36.59
CA LYS A 542 -4.54 -0.50 -37.01
C LYS A 542 -5.16 0.36 -35.93
N TRP A 543 -5.16 -0.10 -34.68
CA TRP A 543 -5.69 0.66 -33.55
C TRP A 543 -4.95 2.00 -33.34
N VAL A 544 -3.62 2.01 -33.52
CA VAL A 544 -2.79 3.23 -33.48
C VAL A 544 -3.13 4.20 -34.62
N GLU A 545 -3.36 3.68 -35.84
CA GLU A 545 -3.79 4.47 -37.00
C GLU A 545 -5.23 5.01 -36.82
N GLU A 546 -6.15 4.18 -36.32
CA GLU A 546 -7.56 4.52 -36.03
C GLU A 546 -7.70 5.64 -34.98
N ASN A 547 -6.74 5.76 -34.07
CA ASN A 547 -6.74 6.73 -32.97
C ASN A 547 -5.74 7.90 -33.14
N ASP A 548 -5.09 8.04 -34.31
CA ASP A 548 -4.08 9.09 -34.62
C ASP A 548 -2.96 9.24 -33.57
N LEU A 549 -2.33 8.12 -33.18
CA LEU A 549 -1.32 8.09 -32.12
C LEU A 549 0.11 7.96 -32.65
N ASP A 550 1.07 8.70 -32.07
CA ASP A 550 2.51 8.50 -32.33
C ASP A 550 3.03 7.36 -31.45
N ILE A 551 2.83 6.13 -31.93
CA ILE A 551 3.37 4.89 -31.38
C ILE A 551 4.00 4.08 -32.52
N ARG A 552 5.26 3.67 -32.33
CA ARG A 552 5.97 2.74 -33.20
C ARG A 552 6.41 1.55 -32.37
N PHE A 553 5.95 0.37 -32.74
CA PHE A 553 6.26 -0.86 -32.03
C PHE A 553 7.63 -1.41 -32.44
N GLU A 554 8.39 -1.82 -31.45
CA GLU A 554 9.56 -2.68 -31.57
C GLU A 554 9.30 -3.94 -30.73
N ASN A 555 9.68 -5.11 -31.25
CA ASN A 555 9.51 -6.38 -30.55
C ASN A 555 10.86 -7.04 -30.28
N HIS A 556 10.98 -7.67 -29.13
CA HIS A 556 12.11 -8.52 -28.78
C HIS A 556 11.60 -9.92 -28.47
N PHE A 557 11.88 -10.87 -29.35
CA PHE A 557 11.57 -12.27 -29.09
C PHE A 557 12.39 -12.78 -27.90
N ARG A 558 11.70 -13.48 -27.00
CA ARG A 558 12.22 -14.22 -25.85
C ARG A 558 11.76 -15.67 -26.01
N GLU A 559 12.20 -16.55 -25.12
CA GLU A 559 11.82 -17.97 -25.17
C GLU A 559 10.32 -18.14 -24.88
N GLY A 560 9.51 -18.33 -25.93
CA GLY A 560 8.05 -18.53 -25.87
C GLY A 560 7.20 -17.26 -25.79
N TYR A 561 7.73 -16.07 -26.11
CA TYR A 561 6.95 -14.82 -26.11
C TYR A 561 7.69 -13.65 -26.76
N HIS A 562 6.97 -12.57 -27.07
CA HIS A 562 7.51 -11.29 -27.50
C HIS A 562 7.35 -10.21 -26.43
N GLU A 563 8.45 -9.53 -26.10
CA GLU A 563 8.45 -8.28 -25.36
C GLU A 563 8.14 -7.12 -26.32
N ILE A 564 7.08 -6.38 -26.06
CA ILE A 564 6.62 -5.25 -26.90
C ILE A 564 7.05 -3.93 -26.27
N GLN A 565 7.88 -3.18 -26.99
CA GLN A 565 8.29 -1.82 -26.64
C GLN A 565 7.70 -0.83 -27.63
N GLY A 566 7.16 0.29 -27.14
CA GLY A 566 6.70 1.38 -28.00
C GLY A 566 7.62 2.60 -27.95
N LYS A 567 7.86 3.19 -29.11
CA LYS A 567 8.54 4.48 -29.26
C LYS A 567 7.55 5.54 -29.73
N GLY A 568 7.66 6.74 -29.19
CA GLY A 568 6.77 7.86 -29.48
C GLY A 568 6.08 8.38 -28.21
N LYS A 569 5.51 9.59 -28.29
CA LYS A 569 4.96 10.29 -27.12
C LYS A 569 3.73 9.59 -26.51
N ASN A 570 3.08 8.71 -27.26
CA ASN A 570 1.83 8.04 -26.88
C ASN A 570 2.04 6.63 -26.29
N TRP A 571 3.26 6.10 -26.20
CA TRP A 571 3.52 4.83 -25.49
C TRP A 571 3.56 5.06 -23.97
N ILE A 572 2.37 5.12 -23.36
CA ILE A 572 2.14 5.34 -21.93
C ILE A 572 1.00 4.42 -21.43
N PRO A 573 0.95 4.08 -20.11
CA PRO A 573 -0.06 3.18 -19.53
C PRO A 573 -1.48 3.37 -20.03
N ARG A 574 -1.93 4.61 -20.13
CA ARG A 574 -3.23 5.01 -20.71
C ARG A 574 -3.56 4.29 -22.03
N TYR A 575 -2.70 4.39 -23.03
CA TYR A 575 -3.06 3.99 -24.40
C TYR A 575 -2.92 2.48 -24.60
N TYR A 576 -1.82 1.86 -24.13
CA TYR A 576 -1.69 0.42 -24.28
C TYR A 576 -2.69 -0.35 -23.39
N SER A 577 -3.09 0.18 -22.23
CA SER A 577 -4.13 -0.44 -21.41
C SER A 577 -5.49 -0.40 -22.09
N MET A 578 -5.85 0.73 -22.71
CA MET A 578 -7.10 0.85 -23.47
C MET A 578 -7.12 -0.16 -24.64
N MET A 579 -6.06 -0.15 -25.45
CA MET A 579 -5.87 -1.06 -26.59
C MET A 579 -5.95 -2.55 -26.19
N ILE A 580 -5.19 -2.98 -25.17
CA ILE A 580 -5.15 -4.38 -24.73
C ILE A 580 -6.50 -4.79 -24.09
N THR A 581 -7.19 -3.87 -23.42
CA THR A 581 -8.53 -4.13 -22.86
C THR A 581 -9.58 -4.32 -23.96
N GLU A 582 -9.54 -3.52 -25.02
CA GLU A 582 -10.37 -3.74 -26.22
C GLU A 582 -10.11 -5.12 -26.83
N PHE A 583 -8.83 -5.50 -26.99
CA PHE A 583 -8.45 -6.79 -27.58
C PHE A 583 -8.94 -7.98 -26.74
N PHE A 584 -8.90 -7.88 -25.42
CA PHE A 584 -9.47 -8.88 -24.51
C PHE A 584 -11.00 -8.97 -24.59
N GLN A 585 -11.69 -7.83 -24.71
CA GLN A 585 -13.15 -7.79 -24.88
C GLN A 585 -13.60 -8.30 -26.26
N GLU A 586 -12.83 -8.05 -27.32
CA GLU A 586 -12.98 -8.66 -28.65
C GLU A 586 -12.71 -10.17 -28.62
N GLY A 587 -11.86 -10.64 -27.70
CA GLY A 587 -11.42 -12.04 -27.64
C GLY A 587 -10.21 -12.36 -28.50
N LEU A 588 -9.44 -11.34 -28.89
CA LEU A 588 -8.12 -11.51 -29.52
C LEU A 588 -7.14 -12.18 -28.56
N THR A 589 -7.21 -11.83 -27.27
CA THR A 589 -6.63 -12.58 -26.14
C THR A 589 -7.76 -13.01 -25.20
N LYS A 590 -7.56 -14.11 -24.46
CA LYS A 590 -8.49 -14.59 -23.42
C LYS A 590 -7.89 -14.55 -22.01
N CYS A 591 -6.60 -14.26 -21.88
CA CYS A 591 -5.89 -14.20 -20.60
C CYS A 591 -5.09 -12.90 -20.47
N LEU A 592 -5.41 -12.10 -19.45
CA LEU A 592 -4.61 -10.95 -19.04
C LEU A 592 -3.89 -11.25 -17.72
N ILE A 593 -2.60 -10.96 -17.65
CA ILE A 593 -1.80 -11.02 -16.42
C ILE A 593 -1.28 -9.61 -16.10
N GLY A 594 -1.38 -9.20 -14.84
CA GLY A 594 -0.87 -7.88 -14.45
C GLY A 594 -0.71 -7.71 -12.95
N THR A 595 -0.43 -6.46 -12.55
CA THR A 595 -0.28 -6.09 -11.14
C THR A 595 -1.57 -5.47 -10.60
N ARG A 596 -1.80 -5.63 -9.28
CA ARG A 596 -2.93 -5.01 -8.57
C ARG A 596 -3.02 -3.49 -8.80
N GLY A 597 -1.89 -2.80 -8.86
CA GLY A 597 -1.84 -1.36 -9.13
C GLY A 597 -2.22 -0.91 -10.55
N LEU A 598 -2.44 -1.85 -11.49
CA LEU A 598 -2.94 -1.55 -12.85
C LEU A 598 -4.29 -2.23 -13.14
N LEU A 599 -4.48 -3.49 -12.74
CA LEU A 599 -5.69 -4.27 -13.03
C LEU A 599 -6.65 -4.41 -11.83
N GLY A 600 -6.22 -4.08 -10.61
CA GLY A 600 -7.01 -4.26 -9.39
C GLY A 600 -7.68 -3.00 -8.83
N GLU A 601 -7.40 -1.83 -9.41
CA GLU A 601 -8.02 -0.56 -9.04
C GLU A 601 -8.46 0.20 -10.31
N GLY A 602 -9.78 0.30 -10.52
CA GLY A 602 -10.42 1.13 -11.57
C GLY A 602 -10.11 0.76 -13.02
N TRP A 603 -9.57 -0.43 -13.27
CA TRP A 603 -9.64 -1.09 -14.57
C TRP A 603 -11.03 -1.73 -14.76
N ASP A 604 -11.53 -1.83 -15.99
CA ASP A 604 -12.88 -2.30 -16.31
C ASP A 604 -12.88 -3.09 -17.62
N ALA A 605 -13.31 -4.35 -17.56
CA ALA A 605 -13.59 -5.16 -18.75
C ALA A 605 -14.84 -6.02 -18.55
N SER A 606 -15.92 -5.67 -19.25
CA SER A 606 -17.25 -6.30 -19.10
C SER A 606 -17.35 -7.78 -19.45
N ARG A 607 -16.26 -8.38 -19.96
CA ARG A 607 -16.22 -9.76 -20.46
C ARG A 607 -15.52 -10.75 -19.53
N ILE A 608 -14.89 -10.30 -18.44
CA ILE A 608 -14.21 -11.18 -17.48
C ILE A 608 -15.22 -12.18 -16.90
N ASN A 609 -14.81 -13.44 -16.76
CA ASN A 609 -15.57 -14.46 -16.03
C ASN A 609 -14.72 -15.35 -15.11
N VAL A 610 -13.40 -15.19 -15.12
CA VAL A 610 -12.49 -15.82 -14.14
C VAL A 610 -11.51 -14.78 -13.63
N LEU A 611 -11.35 -14.70 -12.32
CA LEU A 611 -10.32 -13.89 -11.65
C LEU A 611 -9.47 -14.81 -10.77
N VAL A 612 -8.15 -14.77 -10.95
CA VAL A 612 -7.20 -15.47 -10.09
C VAL A 612 -6.35 -14.43 -9.36
N ASP A 613 -6.65 -14.25 -8.08
CA ASP A 613 -5.87 -13.39 -7.18
C ASP A 613 -4.69 -14.18 -6.58
N LEU A 614 -3.47 -13.79 -6.94
CA LEU A 614 -2.23 -14.34 -6.38
C LEU A 614 -1.58 -13.39 -5.34
N THR A 615 -2.19 -12.24 -5.06
CA THR A 615 -1.66 -11.19 -4.18
C THR A 615 -1.56 -11.62 -2.71
N THR A 616 -0.91 -10.78 -1.92
CA THR A 616 -0.90 -10.83 -0.46
C THR A 616 -2.04 -9.97 0.09
N VAL A 617 -3.15 -10.62 0.43
CA VAL A 617 -4.28 -9.96 1.09
C VAL A 617 -3.85 -9.45 2.46
N THR A 618 -3.90 -8.13 2.65
CA THR A 618 -3.67 -7.47 3.95
C THR A 618 -4.92 -6.88 4.57
N THR A 619 -5.97 -6.60 3.80
CA THR A 619 -7.24 -6.00 4.27
C THR A 619 -8.44 -6.53 3.48
N SER A 620 -9.64 -6.42 4.07
CA SER A 620 -10.91 -6.79 3.45
C SER A 620 -11.26 -5.90 2.24
N MET A 621 -10.86 -4.62 2.26
CA MET A 621 -11.12 -3.68 1.16
C MET A 621 -10.46 -4.13 -0.15
N SER A 622 -9.20 -4.59 -0.12
CA SER A 622 -8.48 -4.97 -1.34
C SER A 622 -9.12 -6.15 -2.09
N ILE A 623 -9.75 -7.10 -1.39
CA ILE A 623 -10.52 -8.17 -2.04
C ILE A 623 -11.77 -7.60 -2.73
N ASN A 624 -12.48 -6.68 -2.07
CA ASN A 624 -13.72 -6.11 -2.61
C ASN A 624 -13.49 -5.23 -3.85
N GLN A 625 -12.35 -4.55 -3.95
CA GLN A 625 -11.98 -3.77 -5.13
C GLN A 625 -11.70 -4.67 -6.35
N LEU A 626 -11.00 -5.80 -6.14
CA LEU A 626 -10.69 -6.77 -7.19
C LEU A 626 -11.92 -7.48 -7.80
N ARG A 627 -13.06 -7.47 -7.12
CA ARG A 627 -14.27 -8.26 -7.48
C ARG A 627 -15.15 -7.66 -8.58
N GLY A 628 -14.96 -6.41 -9.00
CA GLY A 628 -15.82 -5.75 -9.99
C GLY A 628 -15.11 -4.69 -10.80
#